data_AF-A0A3C0WGB5-F1
#
_entry.id   AF-A0A3C0WGB5-F1
#
_cell.length_a   1.000
_cell.length_b   1.000
_cell.length_c   1.000
_cell.angle_alpha   90.00
_cell.angle_beta   90.00
_cell.angle_gamma   90.00
#
_symmetry.space_group_name_H-M   'P 1'
#
loop_
_entity.id
_entity.type
_entity.pdbx_description
1 polymer ?
#
loop_
_entity_poly.entity_id
_entity_poly.type
_entity_poly.pdbx_seq_one_letter_code
_entity_poly.pdbx_strand_id
1 'polypeptide(L)'
;MLLSPLFNRIACVLLAITLFPTAPTGALRAEPDVTPPDPDSFLETLPRNTESETEQDHKHSSTLFAHGRLLQQRQRLGDALRKYQRAWRYNPNIDLVLRDIVGISMTTNRQQEAQRYATIALNSDVIFNNPNQLGQIALMLTRANDFEGAVSAYNKLLEVRGKDNLDAAAVAIRIEIGRLSFLAQNIEESAKAFEFVKDILENPDKLQLSDTQRKQFQGRDGITYVVMGEAFMQNGQLDIAESCFNKANEIKDNPALYSLRMAHVSSRRDDNQAALDYLDDYFEVGDKNTASDAYNLLWETQQKLASKNDAARKNTVLYLTPLLENDPENIALKTVIAGHEVNLRHYAIAANLYREVLEKQLSKSGSKAFLSLFLDKNANRGPKAHRASIS
;
A
#
# COMPACT_ATOMS: atom_id res chain seq x y z
N MET A 1 37.91 -20.85 -6.34
CA MET A 1 37.42 -21.76 -7.40
C MET A 1 37.19 -20.94 -8.65
N LEU A 2 38.13 -21.08 -9.60
CA LEU A 2 38.04 -21.10 -11.08
C LEU A 2 36.67 -20.73 -11.70
N LEU A 3 36.52 -19.99 -12.80
CA LEU A 3 37.38 -19.34 -13.79
C LEU A 3 36.44 -18.51 -14.70
N SER A 4 36.86 -17.34 -15.13
CA SER A 4 36.32 -16.58 -16.28
C SER A 4 36.78 -17.18 -17.63
N PRO A 5 36.67 -16.47 -18.78
CA PRO A 5 35.57 -16.19 -19.72
C PRO A 5 35.89 -16.79 -21.13
N LEU A 6 35.14 -16.47 -22.22
CA LEU A 6 35.59 -16.32 -23.65
C LEU A 6 34.36 -16.36 -24.61
N PHE A 7 34.04 -15.40 -25.49
CA PHE A 7 34.69 -14.83 -26.69
C PHE A 7 34.61 -15.68 -28.00
N ASN A 8 34.36 -14.96 -29.12
CA ASN A 8 34.56 -15.26 -30.57
C ASN A 8 33.43 -15.96 -31.34
N ARG A 9 33.13 -15.71 -32.64
CA ARG A 9 33.61 -14.86 -33.78
C ARG A 9 32.56 -15.01 -34.91
N ILE A 10 32.13 -14.00 -35.69
CA ILE A 10 32.72 -13.33 -36.88
C ILE A 10 32.99 -14.26 -38.12
N ALA A 11 32.10 -14.14 -39.12
CA ALA A 11 32.28 -13.83 -40.57
C ALA A 11 32.69 -14.85 -41.68
N CYS A 12 32.15 -14.54 -42.89
CA CYS A 12 32.68 -14.71 -44.28
C CYS A 12 32.66 -16.14 -44.91
N VAL A 13 32.53 -16.43 -46.23
CA VAL A 13 32.50 -15.67 -47.52
C VAL A 13 32.11 -16.63 -48.70
N LEU A 14 31.54 -16.02 -49.77
CA LEU A 14 31.34 -16.29 -51.22
C LEU A 14 31.83 -17.54 -52.02
N LEU A 15 31.09 -17.80 -53.15
CA LEU A 15 31.48 -18.18 -54.55
C LEU A 15 32.23 -19.54 -54.78
N ALA A 16 32.14 -20.34 -55.86
CA ALA A 16 31.56 -20.30 -57.22
C ALA A 16 31.77 -21.70 -57.91
N ILE A 17 30.92 -22.07 -58.89
CA ILE A 17 31.23 -22.67 -60.24
C ILE A 17 32.10 -23.98 -60.28
N THR A 18 31.87 -25.10 -60.98
CA THR A 18 31.21 -25.56 -62.23
C THR A 18 31.23 -27.10 -62.21
N LEU A 19 30.33 -27.80 -62.94
CA LEU A 19 30.68 -28.72 -64.03
C LEU A 19 29.42 -29.42 -64.59
N PHE A 20 29.18 -29.22 -65.89
CA PHE A 20 28.30 -30.04 -66.72
C PHE A 20 29.06 -31.26 -67.25
N PRO A 21 28.35 -32.36 -67.54
CA PRO A 21 28.55 -33.04 -68.82
C PRO A 21 27.25 -33.32 -69.57
N THR A 22 27.43 -33.56 -70.86
CA THR A 22 26.46 -33.57 -71.97
C THR A 22 25.87 -34.94 -72.31
N ALA A 23 24.65 -34.89 -72.88
CA ALA A 23 24.01 -35.79 -73.87
C ALA A 23 23.45 -37.16 -73.39
N PRO A 24 22.43 -37.78 -74.06
CA PRO A 24 21.98 -37.55 -75.44
C PRO A 24 20.47 -37.40 -75.68
N THR A 25 20.20 -37.02 -76.92
CA THR A 25 18.94 -36.81 -77.63
C THR A 25 18.19 -38.13 -77.92
N GLY A 26 16.86 -38.09 -77.84
CA GLY A 26 15.99 -38.87 -78.73
C GLY A 26 15.20 -40.03 -78.10
N ALA A 27 14.03 -39.74 -77.53
CA ALA A 27 12.88 -40.65 -77.56
C ALA A 27 11.59 -39.81 -77.51
N LEU A 28 10.76 -39.95 -78.54
CA LEU A 28 9.45 -39.31 -78.69
C LEU A 28 8.59 -39.56 -77.45
N ARG A 29 8.20 -38.50 -76.75
CA ARG A 29 7.18 -38.54 -75.69
C ARG A 29 5.89 -37.98 -76.27
N ALA A 30 4.84 -38.80 -76.24
CA ALA A 30 3.48 -38.40 -76.57
C ALA A 30 3.11 -37.13 -75.78
N GLU A 31 2.52 -36.16 -76.46
CA GLU A 31 1.95 -34.97 -75.82
C GLU A 31 0.84 -35.41 -74.85
N PRO A 32 0.91 -35.03 -73.56
CA PRO A 32 -0.22 -35.22 -72.68
C PRO A 32 -1.31 -34.24 -73.08
N ASP A 33 -2.52 -34.77 -73.24
CA ASP A 33 -3.77 -34.04 -73.40
C ASP A 33 -3.94 -33.06 -72.21
N VAL A 34 -3.64 -31.77 -72.44
CA VAL A 34 -3.83 -30.71 -71.45
C VAL A 34 -5.27 -30.25 -71.54
N THR A 35 -6.16 -30.99 -70.90
CA THR A 35 -7.43 -30.42 -70.44
C THR A 35 -7.11 -29.31 -69.44
N PRO A 36 -7.67 -28.08 -69.59
CA PRO A 36 -7.48 -27.03 -68.59
C PRO A 36 -7.99 -27.54 -67.24
N PRO A 37 -7.24 -27.36 -66.13
CA PRO A 37 -7.74 -27.76 -64.84
C PRO A 37 -9.01 -26.97 -64.52
N ASP A 38 -10.01 -27.69 -64.03
CA ASP A 38 -11.28 -27.14 -63.54
C ASP A 38 -10.99 -25.99 -62.56
N PRO A 39 -11.52 -24.77 -62.76
CA PRO A 39 -11.29 -23.65 -61.85
C PRO A 39 -11.68 -23.95 -60.40
N ASP A 40 -12.60 -24.89 -60.19
CA ASP A 40 -13.05 -25.32 -58.86
C ASP A 40 -12.08 -26.31 -58.18
N SER A 41 -11.13 -26.91 -58.92
CA SER A 41 -10.11 -27.82 -58.38
C SER A 41 -9.10 -27.14 -57.45
N PHE A 42 -8.99 -25.81 -57.47
CA PHE A 42 -8.11 -25.05 -56.58
C PHE A 42 -8.73 -24.76 -55.20
N LEU A 43 -10.03 -24.98 -55.02
CA LEU A 43 -10.73 -24.71 -53.76
C LEU A 43 -10.70 -25.88 -52.77
N GLU A 44 -10.33 -27.09 -53.21
CA GLU A 44 -10.38 -28.30 -52.38
C GLU A 44 -9.07 -28.71 -51.70
N THR A 45 -7.97 -27.99 -51.92
CA THR A 45 -6.65 -28.36 -51.35
C THR A 45 -5.91 -27.24 -50.62
N LEU A 46 -6.61 -26.16 -50.23
CA LEU A 46 -6.08 -25.37 -49.12
C LEU A 46 -6.27 -26.22 -47.86
N PRO A 47 -5.20 -26.57 -47.11
CA PRO A 47 -5.41 -27.11 -45.78
C PRO A 47 -6.31 -26.11 -45.05
N ARG A 48 -7.49 -26.57 -44.60
CA ARG A 48 -8.25 -25.82 -43.61
C ARG A 48 -7.32 -25.70 -42.43
N ASN A 49 -6.59 -24.59 -42.34
CA ASN A 49 -5.89 -24.20 -41.13
C ASN A 49 -6.98 -24.20 -40.07
N THR A 50 -7.01 -25.25 -39.25
CA THR A 50 -7.80 -25.26 -38.04
C THR A 50 -7.22 -24.14 -37.20
N GLU A 51 -7.84 -22.96 -37.27
CA GLU A 51 -7.45 -21.78 -36.48
C GLU A 51 -7.13 -22.28 -35.07
N SER A 52 -5.93 -21.98 -34.56
CA SER A 52 -5.54 -22.36 -33.20
C SER A 52 -6.59 -21.86 -32.21
N GLU A 53 -6.81 -22.56 -31.08
CA GLU A 53 -7.73 -22.10 -30.03
C GLU A 53 -7.44 -20.64 -29.63
N THR A 54 -6.16 -20.26 -29.59
CA THR A 54 -5.70 -18.89 -29.34
C THR A 54 -6.18 -17.90 -30.40
N GLU A 55 -6.12 -18.25 -31.69
CA GLU A 55 -6.61 -17.39 -32.78
C GLU A 55 -8.13 -17.23 -32.73
N GLN A 56 -8.85 -18.30 -32.40
CA GLN A 56 -10.29 -18.27 -32.20
C GLN A 56 -10.68 -17.35 -31.03
N ASP A 57 -9.95 -17.44 -29.91
CA ASP A 57 -10.15 -16.58 -28.74
C ASP A 57 -9.85 -15.11 -29.06
N HIS A 58 -8.78 -14.82 -29.80
CA HIS A 58 -8.46 -13.46 -30.25
C HIS A 58 -9.57 -12.87 -31.13
N LYS A 59 -10.10 -13.65 -32.07
CA LYS A 59 -11.20 -13.26 -32.96
C LYS A 59 -12.51 -13.05 -32.20
N HIS A 60 -12.81 -13.94 -31.26
CA HIS A 60 -13.98 -13.83 -30.41
C HIS A 60 -13.89 -12.59 -29.50
N SER A 61 -12.73 -12.36 -28.88
CA SER A 61 -12.45 -11.16 -28.09
C SER A 61 -12.63 -9.88 -28.91
N SER A 62 -12.06 -9.82 -30.11
CA SER A 62 -12.17 -8.66 -31.01
C SER A 62 -13.63 -8.37 -31.41
N THR A 63 -14.41 -9.41 -31.68
CA THR A 63 -15.84 -9.29 -31.99
C THR A 63 -16.63 -8.75 -30.80
N LEU A 64 -16.37 -9.26 -29.60
CA LEU A 64 -16.99 -8.77 -28.37
C LEU A 64 -16.61 -7.31 -28.08
N PHE A 65 -15.35 -6.94 -28.30
CA PHE A 65 -14.87 -5.58 -28.13
C PHE A 65 -15.58 -4.63 -29.11
N ALA A 66 -15.62 -4.96 -30.41
CA ALA A 66 -16.33 -4.16 -31.41
C ALA A 66 -17.82 -3.99 -31.06
N HIS A 67 -18.49 -5.05 -30.61
CA HIS A 67 -19.87 -4.97 -30.13
C HIS A 67 -19.99 -4.04 -28.90
N GLY A 68 -19.06 -4.13 -27.95
CA GLY A 68 -19.00 -3.20 -26.83
C GLY A 68 -18.89 -1.74 -27.28
N ARG A 69 -18.06 -1.43 -28.28
CA ARG A 69 -17.92 -0.07 -28.84
C ARG A 69 -19.24 0.46 -29.41
N LEU A 70 -19.97 -0.36 -30.16
CA LEU A 70 -21.28 0.01 -30.71
C LEU A 70 -22.32 0.28 -29.60
N LEU A 71 -22.31 -0.53 -28.54
CA LEU A 71 -23.21 -0.33 -27.39
C LEU A 71 -22.86 0.94 -26.63
N GLN A 72 -21.56 1.23 -26.46
CA GLN A 72 -21.09 2.46 -25.82
C GLN A 72 -21.49 3.71 -26.62
N GLN A 73 -21.37 3.70 -27.95
CA GLN A 73 -21.85 4.78 -28.81
C GLN A 73 -23.36 5.03 -28.66
N ARG A 74 -24.13 3.97 -28.44
CA ARG A 74 -25.58 4.03 -28.15
C ARG A 74 -25.90 4.35 -26.69
N GLN A 75 -24.90 4.75 -25.90
CA GLN A 75 -25.01 5.04 -24.46
C GLN A 75 -25.53 3.87 -23.59
N ARG A 76 -25.48 2.64 -24.09
CA ARG A 76 -25.83 1.42 -23.34
C ARG A 76 -24.64 0.93 -22.53
N LEU A 77 -24.18 1.76 -21.59
CA LEU A 77 -22.90 1.58 -20.89
C LEU A 77 -22.81 0.26 -20.11
N GLY A 78 -23.89 -0.16 -19.44
CA GLY A 78 -23.91 -1.45 -18.72
C GLY A 78 -23.79 -2.67 -19.64
N ASP A 79 -24.37 -2.60 -20.84
CA ASP A 79 -24.24 -3.67 -21.84
C ASP A 79 -22.85 -3.69 -22.45
N ALA A 80 -22.32 -2.51 -22.79
CA ALA A 80 -20.96 -2.34 -23.28
C ALA A 80 -19.93 -2.92 -22.30
N LEU A 81 -20.08 -2.60 -21.01
CA LEU A 81 -19.23 -3.12 -19.94
C LEU A 81 -19.20 -4.64 -19.90
N ARG A 82 -20.37 -5.30 -19.97
CA ARG A 82 -20.44 -6.77 -20.03
C ARG A 82 -19.72 -7.34 -21.24
N LYS A 83 -19.80 -6.67 -22.40
CA LYS A 83 -19.07 -7.10 -23.61
C LYS A 83 -17.57 -6.92 -23.46
N TYR A 84 -17.09 -5.80 -22.91
CA TYR A 84 -15.67 -5.60 -22.66
C TYR A 84 -15.10 -6.58 -21.63
N GLN A 85 -15.80 -6.80 -20.52
CA GLN A 85 -15.39 -7.79 -19.52
C GLN A 85 -15.31 -9.21 -20.10
N ARG A 86 -16.19 -9.57 -21.04
CA ARG A 86 -16.09 -10.85 -21.75
C ARG A 86 -14.93 -10.84 -22.74
N ALA A 87 -14.74 -9.77 -23.51
CA ALA A 87 -13.62 -9.63 -24.44
C ALA A 87 -12.27 -9.82 -23.72
N TRP A 88 -12.10 -9.17 -22.56
CA TRP A 88 -10.89 -9.29 -21.74
C TRP A 88 -10.66 -10.71 -21.20
N ARG A 89 -11.73 -11.47 -20.88
CA ARG A 89 -11.58 -12.88 -20.45
C ARG A 89 -11.03 -13.80 -21.55
N TYR A 90 -11.39 -13.55 -22.81
CA TYR A 90 -10.89 -14.31 -23.95
C TYR A 90 -9.49 -13.88 -24.38
N ASN A 91 -9.17 -12.58 -24.24
CA ASN A 91 -7.83 -12.07 -24.52
C ASN A 91 -7.45 -11.00 -23.49
N PRO A 92 -6.75 -11.39 -22.41
CA PRO A 92 -6.32 -10.45 -21.37
C PRO A 92 -5.27 -9.43 -21.84
N ASN A 93 -4.58 -9.68 -22.96
CA ASN A 93 -3.47 -8.88 -23.47
C ASN A 93 -3.91 -7.68 -24.31
N ILE A 94 -5.21 -7.36 -24.38
CA ILE A 94 -5.69 -6.15 -25.07
C ILE A 94 -5.76 -5.00 -24.05
N ASP A 95 -4.69 -4.22 -23.95
CA ASP A 95 -4.55 -3.12 -22.98
C ASP A 95 -5.71 -2.12 -23.03
N LEU A 96 -6.21 -1.84 -24.24
CA LEU A 96 -7.30 -0.89 -24.48
C LEU A 96 -8.61 -1.32 -23.82
N VAL A 97 -8.88 -2.63 -23.74
CA VAL A 97 -10.13 -3.16 -23.19
C VAL A 97 -10.21 -2.87 -21.70
N LEU A 98 -9.10 -3.08 -20.99
CA LEU A 98 -9.08 -2.93 -19.53
C LEU A 98 -9.25 -1.46 -19.12
N ARG A 99 -8.64 -0.52 -19.84
CA ARG A 99 -8.86 0.91 -19.65
C ARG A 99 -10.32 1.31 -19.88
N ASP A 100 -10.96 0.77 -20.91
CA ASP A 100 -12.37 1.05 -21.23
C ASP A 100 -13.32 0.45 -20.16
N ILE A 101 -13.00 -0.74 -19.63
CA ILE A 101 -13.73 -1.32 -18.48
C ILE A 101 -13.67 -0.38 -17.28
N VAL A 102 -12.47 0.06 -16.88
CA VAL A 102 -12.30 0.96 -15.73
C VAL A 102 -13.09 2.24 -15.93
N GLY A 103 -12.93 2.92 -17.07
CA GLY A 103 -13.63 4.17 -17.36
C GLY A 103 -15.17 4.02 -17.33
N ILE A 104 -15.71 2.93 -17.88
CA ILE A 104 -17.16 2.69 -17.86
C ILE A 104 -17.65 2.32 -16.46
N SER A 105 -16.92 1.49 -15.73
CA SER A 105 -17.29 1.15 -14.36
C SER A 105 -17.33 2.39 -13.47
N MET A 106 -16.40 3.34 -13.64
CA MET A 106 -16.41 4.62 -12.91
C MET A 106 -17.60 5.50 -13.31
N THR A 107 -17.85 5.70 -14.60
CA THR A 107 -18.97 6.54 -15.09
C THR A 107 -20.34 5.96 -14.74
N THR A 108 -20.45 4.65 -14.57
CA THR A 108 -21.70 3.96 -14.18
C THR A 108 -21.82 3.71 -12.67
N ASN A 109 -20.93 4.28 -11.86
CA ASN A 109 -20.87 4.13 -10.40
C ASN A 109 -20.81 2.66 -9.91
N ARG A 110 -20.19 1.78 -10.69
CA ARG A 110 -19.93 0.39 -10.32
C ARG A 110 -18.61 0.29 -9.56
N GLN A 111 -18.60 0.81 -8.34
CA GLN A 111 -17.37 1.04 -7.55
C GLN A 111 -16.51 -0.21 -7.38
N GLN A 112 -17.10 -1.35 -7.03
CA GLN A 112 -16.36 -2.61 -6.84
C GLN A 112 -15.71 -3.11 -8.15
N GLU A 113 -16.42 -3.00 -9.27
CA GLU A 113 -15.87 -3.37 -10.58
C GLU A 113 -14.76 -2.41 -10.98
N ALA A 114 -14.97 -1.11 -10.78
CA ALA A 114 -13.98 -0.08 -11.09
C ALA A 114 -12.68 -0.31 -10.29
N GLN A 115 -12.78 -0.53 -8.97
CA GLN A 115 -11.64 -0.86 -8.13
C GLN A 115 -10.92 -2.12 -8.63
N ARG A 116 -11.64 -3.24 -8.77
CA ARG A 116 -11.06 -4.52 -9.19
C ARG A 116 -10.28 -4.39 -10.51
N TYR A 117 -10.90 -3.80 -11.53
CA TYR A 117 -10.27 -3.69 -12.83
C TYR A 117 -9.18 -2.61 -12.87
N ALA A 118 -9.27 -1.56 -12.04
CA ALA A 118 -8.19 -0.58 -11.91
C ALA A 118 -6.95 -1.20 -11.29
N THR A 119 -7.08 -2.00 -10.22
CA THR A 119 -5.94 -2.70 -9.61
C THR A 119 -5.26 -3.65 -10.61
N ILE A 120 -6.05 -4.40 -11.40
CA ILE A 120 -5.50 -5.26 -12.46
C ILE A 120 -4.75 -4.42 -13.49
N ALA A 121 -5.30 -3.28 -13.91
CA ALA A 121 -4.71 -2.42 -14.93
C ALA A 121 -3.42 -1.73 -14.48
N LEU A 122 -3.34 -1.37 -13.20
CA LEU A 122 -2.15 -0.75 -12.63
C LEU A 122 -0.99 -1.76 -12.52
N ASN A 123 -1.31 -3.03 -12.28
CA ASN A 123 -0.35 -4.12 -12.14
C ASN A 123 0.00 -4.83 -13.47
N SER A 124 -0.49 -4.31 -14.60
CA SER A 124 -0.16 -4.80 -15.94
C SER A 124 0.56 -3.74 -16.77
N ASP A 125 1.02 -4.13 -17.96
CA ASP A 125 1.70 -3.27 -18.93
C ASP A 125 0.77 -2.27 -19.63
N VAL A 126 -0.47 -2.11 -19.13
CA VAL A 126 -1.44 -1.15 -19.67
C VAL A 126 -0.88 0.25 -19.59
N ILE A 127 -0.79 0.88 -20.76
CA ILE A 127 -0.36 2.26 -20.89
C ILE A 127 -1.56 3.19 -20.67
N PHE A 128 -1.49 3.96 -19.58
CA PHE A 128 -2.41 5.06 -19.32
C PHE A 128 -1.85 6.34 -19.91
N ASN A 129 -2.52 6.94 -20.90
CA ASN A 129 -2.07 8.19 -21.54
C ASN A 129 -2.82 9.43 -21.04
N ASN A 130 -3.80 9.26 -20.13
CA ASN A 130 -4.65 10.34 -19.65
C ASN A 130 -4.41 10.61 -18.16
N PRO A 131 -3.70 11.70 -17.81
CA PRO A 131 -3.47 12.10 -16.42
C PRO A 131 -4.74 12.21 -15.58
N ASN A 132 -5.83 12.74 -16.16
CA ASN A 132 -7.08 12.93 -15.42
C ASN A 132 -7.71 11.59 -15.03
N GLN A 133 -7.61 10.57 -15.89
CA GLN A 133 -8.12 9.24 -15.59
C GLN A 133 -7.34 8.61 -14.43
N LEU A 134 -6.00 8.71 -14.45
CA LEU A 134 -5.15 8.20 -13.37
C LEU A 134 -5.44 8.90 -12.04
N GLY A 135 -5.60 10.23 -12.04
CA GLY A 135 -5.99 10.98 -10.84
C GLY A 135 -7.34 10.52 -10.26
N GLN A 136 -8.33 10.26 -11.12
CA GLN A 136 -9.62 9.73 -10.67
C GLN A 136 -9.51 8.31 -10.10
N ILE A 137 -8.69 7.44 -10.72
CA ILE A 137 -8.43 6.09 -10.22
C ILE A 137 -7.75 6.16 -8.84
N ALA A 138 -6.72 6.99 -8.69
CA ALA A 138 -6.00 7.14 -7.43
C ALA A 138 -6.93 7.61 -6.29
N LEU A 139 -7.80 8.59 -6.55
CA LEU A 139 -8.79 9.07 -5.57
C LEU A 139 -9.83 8.00 -5.22
N MET A 140 -10.28 7.21 -6.19
CA MET A 140 -11.21 6.11 -5.95
C MET A 140 -10.57 5.04 -5.07
N LEU A 141 -9.35 4.61 -5.37
CA LEU A 141 -8.63 3.60 -4.59
C LEU A 141 -8.31 4.09 -3.18
N THR A 142 -7.96 5.38 -3.03
CA THR A 142 -7.77 6.03 -1.73
C THR A 142 -9.03 5.91 -0.86
N ARG A 143 -10.21 6.19 -1.44
CA ARG A 143 -11.49 6.09 -0.71
C ARG A 143 -11.88 4.65 -0.37
N ALA A 144 -11.41 3.69 -1.17
CA ALA A 144 -11.59 2.27 -0.93
C ALA A 144 -10.57 1.68 0.06
N ASN A 145 -9.68 2.51 0.63
CA ASN A 145 -8.54 2.11 1.46
C ASN A 145 -7.56 1.14 0.77
N ASP A 146 -7.57 1.10 -0.57
CA ASP A 146 -6.55 0.40 -1.36
C ASP A 146 -5.37 1.36 -1.56
N PHE A 147 -4.57 1.50 -0.50
CA PHE A 147 -3.48 2.48 -0.45
C PHE A 147 -2.35 2.13 -1.43
N GLU A 148 -1.99 0.85 -1.55
CA GLU A 148 -0.97 0.40 -2.51
C GLU A 148 -1.40 0.67 -3.96
N GLY A 149 -2.65 0.35 -4.31
CA GLY A 149 -3.19 0.64 -5.63
C GLY A 149 -3.25 2.15 -5.90
N ALA A 150 -3.62 2.96 -4.90
CA ALA A 150 -3.64 4.41 -5.03
C ALA A 150 -2.24 5.00 -5.27
N VAL A 151 -1.22 4.52 -4.55
CA VAL A 151 0.19 4.90 -4.76
C VAL A 151 0.64 4.53 -6.18
N SER A 152 0.34 3.31 -6.64
CA SER A 152 0.64 2.88 -8.00
C SER A 152 0.02 3.81 -9.06
N ALA A 153 -1.25 4.19 -8.88
CA ALA A 153 -1.92 5.15 -9.77
C ALA A 153 -1.28 6.54 -9.77
N TYR A 154 -0.87 7.05 -8.60
CA TYR A 154 -0.17 8.34 -8.50
C TYR A 154 1.24 8.30 -9.08
N ASN A 155 1.97 7.19 -8.91
CA ASN A 155 3.28 7.00 -9.54
C ASN A 155 3.15 6.99 -11.07
N LYS A 156 2.22 6.23 -11.64
CA LYS A 156 1.92 6.28 -13.08
C LYS A 156 1.48 7.68 -13.52
N LEU A 157 0.75 8.41 -12.69
CA LEU A 157 0.37 9.80 -13.00
C LEU A 157 1.59 10.71 -13.13
N LEU A 158 2.58 10.59 -12.24
CA LEU A 158 3.84 11.33 -12.36
C LEU A 158 4.62 10.93 -13.62
N GLU A 159 4.65 9.65 -13.96
CA GLU A 159 5.32 9.15 -15.17
C GLU A 159 4.72 9.76 -16.45
N VAL A 160 3.39 9.74 -16.58
CA VAL A 160 2.68 10.29 -17.75
C VAL A 160 2.85 11.79 -17.87
N ARG A 161 2.96 12.48 -16.73
CA ARG A 161 3.25 13.92 -16.71
C ARG A 161 4.70 14.20 -17.10
N GLY A 162 5.61 13.25 -17.00
CA GLY A 162 7.01 13.40 -17.38
C GLY A 162 7.86 14.05 -16.29
N LYS A 163 9.16 13.69 -16.26
CA LYS A 163 10.11 14.10 -15.21
C LYS A 163 10.41 15.60 -15.20
N ASP A 164 10.28 16.26 -16.35
CA ASP A 164 10.60 17.69 -16.49
C ASP A 164 9.47 18.61 -15.98
N ASN A 165 8.27 18.05 -15.75
CA ASN A 165 7.11 18.79 -15.25
C ASN A 165 7.11 18.87 -13.72
N LEU A 166 8.15 19.51 -13.18
CA LEU A 166 8.23 19.85 -11.77
C LEU A 166 7.39 21.09 -11.49
N ASP A 167 6.16 20.90 -11.02
CA ASP A 167 5.25 21.98 -10.69
C ASP A 167 4.49 21.72 -9.37
N ALA A 168 3.63 22.67 -8.99
CA ALA A 168 2.79 22.57 -7.81
C ALA A 168 1.94 21.29 -7.77
N ALA A 169 1.44 20.81 -8.91
CA ALA A 169 0.65 19.58 -8.94
C ALA A 169 1.53 18.33 -8.71
N ALA A 170 2.79 18.33 -9.16
CA ALA A 170 3.73 17.25 -8.88
C ALA A 170 4.04 17.16 -7.37
N VAL A 171 4.17 18.31 -6.70
CA VAL A 171 4.33 18.37 -5.23
C VAL A 171 3.10 17.78 -4.53
N ALA A 172 1.89 18.19 -4.94
CA ALA A 172 0.65 17.67 -4.37
C ALA A 172 0.51 16.14 -4.52
N ILE A 173 0.88 15.60 -5.68
CA ILE A 173 0.87 14.14 -5.91
C ILE A 173 1.88 13.44 -4.99
N ARG A 174 3.08 14.00 -4.80
CA ARG A 174 4.09 13.42 -3.91
C ARG A 174 3.70 13.48 -2.43
N ILE A 175 2.94 14.49 -2.00
CA ILE A 175 2.34 14.52 -0.66
C ILE A 175 1.38 13.33 -0.50
N GLU A 176 0.51 13.07 -1.49
CA GLU A 176 -0.41 11.93 -1.44
C GLU A 176 0.34 10.58 -1.48
N ILE A 177 1.38 10.43 -2.30
CA ILE A 177 2.23 9.23 -2.31
C ILE A 177 2.83 9.03 -0.92
N GLY A 178 3.47 10.06 -0.34
CA GLY A 178 4.07 9.97 0.99
C GLY A 178 3.06 9.52 2.06
N ARG A 179 1.88 10.14 2.08
CA ARG A 179 0.81 9.83 3.03
C ARG A 179 0.24 8.43 2.84
N LEU A 180 -0.02 8.02 1.61
CA LEU A 180 -0.63 6.73 1.30
C LEU A 180 0.37 5.58 1.47
N SER A 181 1.64 5.76 1.11
CA SER A 181 2.69 4.78 1.39
C SER A 181 2.89 4.60 2.90
N PHE A 182 2.78 5.66 3.71
CA PHE A 182 2.79 5.55 5.17
C PHE A 182 1.61 4.70 5.69
N LEU A 183 0.39 4.96 5.20
CA LEU A 183 -0.79 4.19 5.56
C LEU A 183 -0.70 2.72 5.10
N ALA A 184 -0.05 2.47 3.96
CA ALA A 184 0.25 1.14 3.45
C ALA A 184 1.42 0.45 4.19
N GLN A 185 2.04 1.11 5.18
CA GLN A 185 3.24 0.63 5.90
C GLN A 185 4.49 0.47 5.00
N ASN A 186 4.49 1.06 3.81
CA ASN A 186 5.67 1.18 2.96
C ASN A 186 6.49 2.41 3.37
N ILE A 187 7.21 2.27 4.49
CA ILE A 187 7.92 3.37 5.17
C ILE A 187 9.02 3.98 4.29
N GLU A 188 9.75 3.15 3.54
CA GLU A 188 10.84 3.62 2.68
C GLU A 188 10.31 4.50 1.53
N GLU A 189 9.24 4.07 0.85
CA GLU A 189 8.63 4.87 -0.22
C GLU A 189 8.01 6.17 0.32
N SER A 190 7.39 6.10 1.50
CA SER A 190 6.86 7.28 2.19
C SER A 190 7.95 8.32 2.44
N ALA A 191 9.07 7.91 3.06
CA ALA A 191 10.19 8.79 3.35
C ALA A 191 10.80 9.40 2.08
N LYS A 192 10.99 8.60 1.01
CA LYS A 192 11.48 9.09 -0.29
C LYS A 192 10.57 10.13 -0.92
N ALA A 193 9.26 9.92 -0.88
CA ALA A 193 8.30 10.89 -1.41
C ALA A 193 8.34 12.20 -0.61
N PHE A 194 8.44 12.10 0.73
CA PHE A 194 8.50 13.24 1.62
C PHE A 194 9.83 13.99 1.61
N GLU A 195 10.95 13.35 1.27
CA GLU A 195 12.24 14.03 1.09
C GLU A 195 12.14 15.13 0.03
N PHE A 196 11.51 14.80 -1.11
CA PHE A 196 11.23 15.78 -2.15
C PHE A 196 10.31 16.91 -1.66
N VAL A 197 9.23 16.57 -0.95
CA VAL A 197 8.28 17.57 -0.45
C VAL A 197 8.95 18.51 0.56
N LYS A 198 9.78 17.98 1.46
CA LYS A 198 10.56 18.76 2.42
C LYS A 198 11.44 19.78 1.72
N ASP A 199 12.21 19.33 0.74
CA ASP A 199 13.14 20.18 -0.01
C ASP A 199 12.42 21.37 -0.67
N ILE A 200 11.25 21.14 -1.26
CA ILE A 200 10.44 22.18 -1.89
C ILE A 200 9.83 23.14 -0.85
N LEU A 201 9.37 22.64 0.30
CA LEU A 201 8.77 23.48 1.33
C LEU A 201 9.81 24.37 2.06
N GLU A 202 11.04 23.88 2.19
CA GLU A 202 12.16 24.63 2.77
C GLU A 202 12.83 25.57 1.77
N ASN A 203 12.78 25.24 0.48
CA ASN A 203 13.33 26.04 -0.61
C ASN A 203 12.23 26.43 -1.62
N PRO A 204 11.25 27.26 -1.22
CA PRO A 204 10.07 27.57 -2.04
C PRO A 204 10.40 28.25 -3.38
N ASP A 205 11.55 28.91 -3.47
CA ASP A 205 12.03 29.58 -4.69
C ASP A 205 12.33 28.60 -5.83
N LYS A 206 12.59 27.32 -5.53
CA LYS A 206 12.83 26.27 -6.55
C LYS A 206 11.68 26.13 -7.53
N LEU A 207 10.45 26.38 -7.06
CA LEU A 207 9.23 26.33 -7.87
C LEU A 207 8.44 27.64 -7.87
N GLN A 208 9.02 28.71 -7.33
CA GLN A 208 8.37 30.02 -7.16
C GLN A 208 6.97 29.89 -6.53
N LEU A 209 6.86 29.07 -5.47
CA LEU A 209 5.58 28.80 -4.83
C LEU A 209 5.01 30.07 -4.18
N SER A 210 3.77 30.40 -4.53
CA SER A 210 3.01 31.41 -3.81
C SER A 210 2.80 31.00 -2.34
N ASP A 211 2.58 31.99 -1.47
CA ASP A 211 2.27 31.72 -0.05
C ASP A 211 1.02 30.84 0.12
N THR A 212 0.04 30.99 -0.77
CA THR A 212 -1.17 30.15 -0.78
C THR A 212 -0.82 28.69 -1.07
N GLN A 213 -0.01 28.42 -2.10
CA GLN A 213 0.44 27.06 -2.41
C GLN A 213 1.29 26.48 -1.28
N ARG A 214 2.18 27.28 -0.68
CA ARG A 214 2.99 26.86 0.46
C ARG A 214 2.12 26.43 1.63
N LYS A 215 1.15 27.25 2.03
CA LYS A 215 0.20 26.92 3.10
C LYS A 215 -0.65 25.70 2.76
N GLN A 216 -1.06 25.55 1.50
CA GLN A 216 -1.81 24.37 1.06
C GLN A 216 -0.98 23.08 1.24
N PHE A 217 0.30 23.10 0.86
CA PHE A 217 1.20 21.95 0.98
C PHE A 217 1.62 21.65 2.42
N GLN A 218 1.73 22.66 3.28
CA GLN A 218 1.89 22.46 4.73
C GLN A 218 0.70 21.72 5.36
N GLY A 219 -0.47 21.80 4.71
CA GLY A 219 -1.70 21.22 5.19
C GLY A 219 -2.28 22.01 6.37
N ARG A 220 -3.50 21.63 6.77
CA ARG A 220 -4.16 22.24 7.92
C ARG A 220 -3.32 22.00 9.18
N ASP A 221 -3.06 23.07 9.93
CA ASP A 221 -2.33 23.02 11.20
C ASP A 221 -0.94 22.33 11.12
N GLY A 222 -0.30 22.38 9.94
CA GLY A 222 1.02 21.76 9.72
C GLY A 222 1.01 20.23 9.62
N ILE A 223 -0.15 19.61 9.38
CA ILE A 223 -0.30 18.14 9.36
C ILE A 223 0.64 17.44 8.37
N THR A 224 1.03 18.08 7.26
CA THR A 224 1.98 17.48 6.32
C THR A 224 3.33 17.25 7.00
N TYR A 225 3.84 18.23 7.76
CA TYR A 225 5.08 18.08 8.53
C TYR A 225 4.97 17.01 9.62
N VAL A 226 3.79 16.85 10.25
CA VAL A 226 3.56 15.77 11.20
C VAL A 226 3.75 14.41 10.53
N VAL A 227 3.05 14.15 9.42
CA VAL A 227 3.13 12.86 8.72
C VAL A 227 4.53 12.61 8.14
N MET A 228 5.20 13.66 7.66
CA MET A 228 6.61 13.58 7.26
C MET A 228 7.50 13.15 8.43
N GLY A 229 7.33 13.78 9.61
CA GLY A 229 8.08 13.45 10.81
C GLY A 229 7.88 11.99 11.22
N GLU A 230 6.63 11.49 11.20
CA GLU A 230 6.33 10.09 11.46
C GLU A 230 7.00 9.14 10.46
N ALA A 231 6.94 9.45 9.16
CA ALA A 231 7.56 8.65 8.12
C ALA A 231 9.09 8.58 8.28
N PHE A 232 9.75 9.73 8.48
CA PHE A 232 11.20 9.79 8.69
C PHE A 232 11.62 9.09 9.98
N MET A 233 10.85 9.25 11.06
CA MET A 233 11.14 8.59 12.35
C MET A 233 11.07 7.06 12.22
N GLN A 234 10.03 6.55 11.54
CA GLN A 234 9.90 5.12 11.30
C GLN A 234 10.97 4.58 10.33
N ASN A 235 11.44 5.42 9.40
CA ASN A 235 12.55 5.09 8.51
C ASN A 235 13.95 5.26 9.17
N GLY A 236 14.02 5.64 10.45
CA GLY A 236 15.27 5.81 11.20
C GLY A 236 16.01 7.14 10.94
N GLN A 237 15.44 8.05 10.16
CA GLN A 237 16.00 9.37 9.86
C GLN A 237 15.62 10.37 10.97
N LEU A 238 16.12 10.13 12.18
CA LEU A 238 15.67 10.78 13.42
C LEU A 238 15.86 12.31 13.42
N ASP A 239 16.98 12.82 12.91
CA ASP A 239 17.23 14.28 12.87
C ASP A 239 16.29 15.00 11.90
N ILE A 240 15.94 14.35 10.78
CA ILE A 240 14.98 14.87 9.82
C ILE A 240 13.58 14.86 10.44
N ALA A 241 13.23 13.79 11.15
CA ALA A 241 11.95 13.69 11.85
C ALA A 241 11.78 14.81 12.90
N GLU A 242 12.81 15.03 13.71
CA GLU A 242 12.86 16.12 14.70
C GLU A 242 12.61 17.48 14.05
N SER A 243 13.33 17.79 12.96
CA SER A 243 13.14 19.04 12.21
C SER A 243 11.70 19.20 11.68
N CYS A 244 11.08 18.12 11.21
CA CYS A 244 9.69 18.16 10.75
C CYS A 244 8.72 18.42 11.90
N PHE A 245 8.91 17.77 13.05
CA PHE A 245 8.05 17.99 14.23
C PHE A 245 8.20 19.40 14.82
N ASN A 246 9.43 19.94 14.85
CA ASN A 246 9.69 21.35 15.21
C ASN A 246 8.89 22.28 14.29
N LYS A 247 8.94 22.02 12.98
CA LYS A 247 8.23 22.85 12.00
C LYS A 247 6.71 22.76 12.13
N ALA A 248 6.18 21.57 12.45
CA ALA A 248 4.76 21.41 12.74
C ALA A 248 4.34 22.23 13.98
N ASN A 249 5.16 22.22 15.05
CA ASN A 249 4.87 22.99 16.26
C ASN A 249 4.96 24.51 16.04
N GLU A 250 5.92 24.98 15.22
CA GLU A 250 5.98 26.39 14.81
C GLU A 250 4.70 26.86 14.09
N ILE A 251 4.12 25.99 13.24
CA ILE A 251 2.89 26.31 12.49
C ILE A 251 1.68 26.30 13.42
N LYS A 252 1.58 25.27 14.26
CA LYS A 252 0.51 25.13 15.24
C LYS A 252 1.09 24.60 16.53
N ASP A 253 1.25 25.51 17.50
CA ASP A 253 1.74 25.16 18.82
C ASP A 253 0.81 24.13 19.48
N ASN A 254 1.42 23.04 19.90
CA ASN A 254 0.77 21.97 20.65
C ASN A 254 1.84 21.31 21.55
N PRO A 255 2.11 21.89 22.73
CA PRO A 255 3.22 21.47 23.57
C PRO A 255 3.12 20.00 23.99
N ALA A 256 1.91 19.50 24.27
CA ALA A 256 1.70 18.09 24.59
C ALA A 256 2.13 17.18 23.42
N LEU A 257 1.55 17.35 22.22
CA LEU A 257 1.92 16.47 21.10
C LEU A 257 3.38 16.65 20.67
N TYR A 258 3.93 17.86 20.82
CA TYR A 258 5.34 18.11 20.59
C TYR A 258 6.22 17.27 21.53
N SER A 259 6.01 17.37 22.84
CA SER A 259 6.77 16.62 23.84
C SER A 259 6.66 15.11 23.63
N LEU A 260 5.47 14.58 23.33
CA LEU A 260 5.30 13.15 23.04
C LEU A 260 6.11 12.69 21.80
N ARG A 261 6.13 13.49 20.73
CA ARG A 261 6.92 13.18 19.52
C ARG A 261 8.42 13.26 19.80
N MET A 262 8.86 14.26 20.56
CA MET A 262 10.26 14.38 20.96
C MET A 262 10.71 13.22 21.86
N ALA A 263 9.82 12.74 22.73
CA ALA A 263 10.07 11.53 23.50
C ALA A 263 10.25 10.30 22.60
N HIS A 264 9.39 10.12 21.58
CA HIS A 264 9.54 9.02 20.63
C HIS A 264 10.85 9.10 19.83
N VAL A 265 11.23 10.28 19.35
CA VAL A 265 12.50 10.51 18.64
C VAL A 265 13.68 10.19 19.55
N SER A 266 13.70 10.72 20.78
CA SER A 266 14.79 10.52 21.75
C SER A 266 14.91 9.05 22.16
N SER A 267 13.79 8.36 22.41
CA SER A 267 13.78 6.94 22.76
C SER A 267 14.31 6.06 21.61
N ARG A 268 14.05 6.43 20.36
CA ARG A 268 14.61 5.75 19.18
C ARG A 268 16.08 6.06 18.94
N ARG A 269 16.58 7.20 19.44
CA ARG A 269 18.00 7.58 19.44
C ARG A 269 18.78 6.90 20.58
N ASP A 270 18.10 6.08 21.39
CA ASP A 270 18.60 5.49 22.65
C ASP A 270 19.01 6.54 23.71
N ASP A 271 18.59 7.79 23.54
CA ASP A 271 18.69 8.84 24.56
C ASP A 271 17.49 8.73 25.51
N ASN A 272 17.53 7.68 26.34
CA ASN A 272 16.43 7.33 27.22
C ASN A 272 16.19 8.40 28.30
N GLN A 273 17.21 9.16 28.69
CA GLN A 273 17.01 10.23 29.68
C GLN A 273 16.22 11.39 29.07
N ALA A 274 16.63 11.89 27.90
CA ALA A 274 15.88 12.94 27.21
C ALA A 274 14.45 12.50 26.89
N ALA A 275 14.24 11.23 26.53
CA ALA A 275 12.91 10.69 26.31
C ALA A 275 12.02 10.73 27.56
N LEU A 276 12.57 10.48 28.75
CA LEU A 276 11.85 10.61 30.01
C LEU A 276 11.54 12.06 30.33
N ASP A 277 12.49 12.97 30.13
CA ASP A 277 12.30 14.40 30.38
C ASP A 277 11.14 14.94 29.50
N TYR A 278 11.10 14.57 28.21
CA TYR A 278 9.99 14.92 27.33
C TYR A 278 8.66 14.24 27.69
N LEU A 279 8.69 13.04 28.26
CA LEU A 279 7.47 12.40 28.76
C LEU A 279 6.93 13.11 29.99
N ASP A 280 7.80 13.56 30.88
CA ASP A 280 7.41 14.38 32.04
C ASP A 280 6.74 15.66 31.55
N ASP A 281 7.34 16.39 30.59
CA ASP A 281 6.72 17.56 29.95
C ASP A 281 5.35 17.22 29.35
N TYR A 282 5.22 16.08 28.66
CA TYR A 282 3.93 15.63 28.12
C TYR A 282 2.89 15.42 29.22
N PHE A 283 3.25 14.78 30.34
CA PHE A 283 2.31 14.53 31.42
C PHE A 283 1.99 15.78 32.25
N GLU A 284 2.79 16.85 32.17
CA GLU A 284 2.44 18.13 32.81
C GLU A 284 1.26 18.84 32.11
N VAL A 285 1.22 18.81 30.77
CA VAL A 285 0.24 19.59 29.98
C VAL A 285 -0.76 18.74 29.18
N GLY A 286 -0.50 17.45 29.00
CA GLY A 286 -1.30 16.52 28.20
C GLY A 286 -2.45 15.86 28.95
N ASP A 287 -3.41 15.30 28.20
CA ASP A 287 -4.51 14.52 28.80
C ASP A 287 -4.05 13.12 29.22
N LYS A 288 -3.77 12.98 30.52
CA LYS A 288 -3.36 11.73 31.16
C LYS A 288 -4.38 10.61 30.99
N ASN A 289 -5.67 10.91 30.80
CA ASN A 289 -6.72 9.88 30.73
C ASN A 289 -6.81 9.18 29.38
N THR A 290 -6.19 9.75 28.34
CA THR A 290 -6.13 9.16 26.98
C THR A 290 -4.71 8.78 26.56
N ALA A 291 -3.75 8.91 27.47
CA ALA A 291 -2.32 8.80 27.22
C ALA A 291 -1.76 7.37 27.19
N SER A 292 -2.50 6.38 26.70
CA SER A 292 -2.04 4.97 26.70
C SER A 292 -0.70 4.79 25.99
N ASP A 293 -0.53 5.45 24.84
CA ASP A 293 0.71 5.36 24.06
C ASP A 293 1.90 6.01 24.78
N ALA A 294 1.68 7.14 25.47
CA ALA A 294 2.71 7.81 26.26
C ALA A 294 3.12 6.97 27.48
N TYR A 295 2.18 6.32 28.16
CA TYR A 295 2.49 5.41 29.27
C TYR A 295 3.23 4.15 28.80
N ASN A 296 2.88 3.60 27.63
CA ASN A 296 3.64 2.51 27.01
C ASN A 296 5.08 2.97 26.71
N LEU A 297 5.25 4.14 26.09
CA LEU A 297 6.58 4.70 25.80
C LEU A 297 7.39 4.95 27.09
N LEU A 298 6.76 5.45 28.13
CA LEU A 298 7.36 5.64 29.46
C LEU A 298 7.87 4.31 30.02
N TRP A 299 7.02 3.28 29.99
CA TRP A 299 7.41 1.94 30.42
C TRP A 299 8.59 1.41 29.60
N GLU A 300 8.52 1.47 28.27
CA GLU A 300 9.57 0.97 27.37
C GLU A 300 10.90 1.71 27.57
N THR A 301 10.86 3.03 27.72
CA THR A 301 12.05 3.87 27.92
C THR A 301 12.70 3.61 29.26
N GLN A 302 11.91 3.46 30.33
CA GLN A 302 12.42 3.05 31.65
C GLN A 302 13.06 1.66 31.61
N GLN A 303 12.47 0.72 30.87
CA GLN A 303 13.04 -0.62 30.70
C GLN A 303 14.41 -0.59 30.01
N LYS A 304 14.58 0.28 29.00
CA LYS A 304 15.88 0.48 28.34
C LYS A 304 16.91 1.07 29.30
N LEU A 305 16.50 2.04 30.14
CA LEU A 305 17.37 2.70 31.11
C LEU A 305 17.81 1.77 32.26
N ALA A 306 16.95 0.85 32.71
CA ALA A 306 17.19 -0.13 33.77
C ALA A 306 18.23 -1.25 33.42
N SER A 307 19.09 -1.02 32.42
CA SER A 307 19.96 -1.99 31.75
C SER A 307 20.62 -3.09 32.64
N LYS A 308 20.48 -4.35 32.17
CA LYS A 308 21.11 -5.62 32.61
C LYS A 308 20.81 -6.20 34.00
N ASN A 309 19.86 -5.68 34.78
CA ASN A 309 19.37 -6.39 35.96
C ASN A 309 17.98 -7.02 35.69
N ASP A 310 17.91 -8.36 35.62
CA ASP A 310 16.65 -9.09 35.44
C ASP A 310 15.60 -8.78 36.53
N ALA A 311 16.05 -8.38 37.72
CA ALA A 311 15.15 -7.96 38.80
C ALA A 311 14.55 -6.56 38.56
N ALA A 312 15.32 -5.63 37.99
CA ALA A 312 14.84 -4.28 37.66
C ALA A 312 13.81 -4.33 36.52
N ARG A 313 14.05 -5.16 35.50
CA ARG A 313 13.12 -5.36 34.37
C ARG A 313 11.77 -5.98 34.77
N LYS A 314 11.75 -6.84 35.78
CA LYS A 314 10.53 -7.45 36.34
C LYS A 314 9.73 -6.46 37.19
N ASN A 315 10.35 -5.39 37.68
CA ASN A 315 9.77 -4.45 38.63
C ASN A 315 9.24 -3.15 38.00
N THR A 316 9.24 -2.99 36.68
CA THR A 316 8.83 -1.72 36.04
C THR A 316 7.33 -1.44 36.13
N VAL A 317 6.50 -2.45 36.41
CA VAL A 317 5.11 -2.23 36.84
C VAL A 317 5.07 -1.39 38.13
N LEU A 318 6.00 -1.59 39.07
CA LEU A 318 6.08 -0.80 40.31
C LEU A 318 6.37 0.69 40.06
N TYR A 319 6.80 1.09 38.86
CA TYR A 319 6.96 2.51 38.53
C TYR A 319 5.63 3.16 38.14
N LEU A 320 4.78 2.43 37.41
CA LEU A 320 3.46 2.92 37.02
C LEU A 320 2.43 2.81 38.17
N THR A 321 2.63 1.90 39.12
CA THR A 321 1.72 1.72 40.26
C THR A 321 1.56 2.98 41.13
N PRO A 322 2.63 3.70 41.56
CA PRO A 322 2.48 4.96 42.28
C PRO A 322 1.71 6.02 41.51
N LEU A 323 1.87 6.07 40.17
CA LEU A 323 1.09 6.99 39.34
C LEU A 323 -0.40 6.64 39.38
N LEU A 324 -0.74 5.36 39.40
CA LEU A 324 -2.12 4.88 39.52
C LEU A 324 -2.67 5.08 40.94
N GLU A 325 -1.86 4.95 41.98
CA GLU A 325 -2.26 5.25 43.36
C GLU A 325 -2.61 6.74 43.53
N ASN A 326 -1.87 7.62 42.85
CA ASN A 326 -2.13 9.07 42.85
C ASN A 326 -3.31 9.47 41.97
N ASP A 327 -3.60 8.72 40.90
CA ASP A 327 -4.78 8.90 40.03
C ASP A 327 -5.52 7.58 39.77
N PRO A 328 -6.28 7.06 40.77
CA PRO A 328 -6.95 5.76 40.68
C PRO A 328 -8.03 5.70 39.60
N GLU A 329 -8.40 6.83 39.02
CA GLU A 329 -9.45 6.94 38.01
C GLU A 329 -8.87 6.94 36.59
N ASN A 330 -7.54 6.93 36.43
CA ASN A 330 -6.86 6.96 35.13
C ASN A 330 -7.06 5.66 34.33
N ILE A 331 -7.97 5.70 33.35
CA ILE A 331 -8.35 4.51 32.56
C ILE A 331 -7.21 4.06 31.63
N ALA A 332 -6.50 5.01 31.02
CA ALA A 332 -5.37 4.72 30.14
C ALA A 332 -4.26 3.99 30.92
N LEU A 333 -3.88 4.51 32.09
CA LEU A 333 -2.87 3.91 32.95
C LEU A 333 -3.27 2.52 33.44
N LYS A 334 -4.53 2.32 33.89
CA LYS A 334 -5.04 0.99 34.26
C LYS A 334 -4.93 -0.02 33.12
N THR A 335 -5.25 0.42 31.91
CA THR A 335 -5.23 -0.43 30.71
C THR A 335 -3.80 -0.83 30.37
N VAL A 336 -2.86 0.11 30.43
CA VAL A 336 -1.42 -0.14 30.20
C VAL A 336 -0.85 -1.09 31.24
N ILE A 337 -1.08 -0.84 32.54
CA ILE A 337 -0.64 -1.73 33.62
C ILE A 337 -1.22 -3.13 33.44
N ALA A 338 -2.53 -3.25 33.17
CA ALA A 338 -3.17 -4.55 32.94
C ALA A 338 -2.54 -5.32 31.76
N GLY A 339 -2.23 -4.63 30.65
CA GLY A 339 -1.55 -5.20 29.50
C GLY A 339 -0.16 -5.75 29.85
N HIS A 340 0.64 -4.99 30.59
CA HIS A 340 1.95 -5.45 31.04
C HIS A 340 1.86 -6.62 32.03
N GLU A 341 0.88 -6.61 32.95
CA GLU A 341 0.67 -7.72 33.89
C GLU A 341 0.28 -9.03 33.20
N VAL A 342 -0.46 -8.97 32.07
CA VAL A 342 -0.69 -10.15 31.20
C VAL A 342 0.62 -10.69 30.65
N ASN A 343 1.49 -9.82 30.13
CA ASN A 343 2.78 -10.22 29.58
C ASN A 343 3.70 -10.86 30.64
N LEU A 344 3.58 -10.42 31.90
CA LEU A 344 4.27 -11.00 33.06
C LEU A 344 3.59 -12.26 33.64
N ARG A 345 2.46 -12.70 33.07
CA ARG A 345 1.64 -13.83 33.52
C ARG A 345 0.95 -13.64 34.89
N HIS A 346 0.84 -12.41 35.37
CA HIS A 346 0.09 -12.05 36.57
C HIS A 346 -1.41 -11.87 36.26
N TYR A 347 -2.04 -12.93 35.73
CA TYR A 347 -3.40 -12.84 35.18
C TYR A 347 -4.47 -12.39 36.19
N ALA A 348 -4.29 -12.67 37.49
CA ALA A 348 -5.24 -12.25 38.52
C ALA A 348 -5.27 -10.72 38.69
N ILE A 349 -4.10 -10.08 38.69
CA ILE A 349 -3.96 -8.62 38.80
C ILE A 349 -4.50 -7.97 37.53
N ALA A 350 -4.07 -8.46 36.36
CA ALA A 350 -4.55 -7.97 35.08
C ALA A 350 -6.09 -8.06 34.94
N ALA A 351 -6.68 -9.19 35.33
CA ALA A 351 -8.13 -9.39 35.24
C ALA A 351 -8.91 -8.43 36.15
N ASN A 352 -8.39 -8.10 37.33
CA ASN A 352 -9.01 -7.11 38.22
C ASN A 352 -8.96 -5.70 37.60
N LEU A 353 -7.79 -5.28 37.08
CA LEU A 353 -7.65 -3.97 36.44
C LEU A 353 -8.55 -3.83 35.19
N TYR A 354 -8.60 -4.85 34.33
CA TYR A 354 -9.51 -4.85 33.18
C TYR A 354 -10.98 -4.83 33.60
N ARG A 355 -11.34 -5.50 34.70
CA ARG A 355 -12.70 -5.43 35.24
C ARG A 355 -13.06 -4.00 35.64
N GLU A 356 -12.20 -3.31 36.38
CA GLU A 356 -12.42 -1.93 36.78
C GLU A 356 -12.57 -0.98 35.58
N VAL A 357 -11.72 -1.15 34.55
CA VAL A 357 -11.81 -0.41 33.28
C VAL A 357 -13.17 -0.63 32.62
N LEU A 358 -13.60 -1.89 32.48
CA LEU A 358 -14.87 -2.25 31.86
C LEU A 358 -16.08 -1.73 32.67
N GLU A 359 -16.05 -1.85 34.00
CA GLU A 359 -17.11 -1.33 34.88
C GLU A 359 -17.28 0.18 34.71
N LYS A 360 -16.18 0.91 34.56
CA LYS A 360 -16.21 2.37 34.38
C LYS A 360 -16.66 2.78 32.97
N GLN A 361 -16.26 2.06 31.94
CA GLN A 361 -16.72 2.31 30.56
C GLN A 361 -18.21 1.97 30.40
N LEU A 362 -18.64 0.83 30.94
CA LEU A 362 -20.03 0.36 30.83
C LEU A 362 -20.97 1.10 31.79
N SER A 363 -20.50 1.65 32.91
CA SER A 363 -21.31 2.55 33.73
C SER A 363 -21.60 3.87 33.03
N LYS A 364 -20.65 4.41 32.25
CA LYS A 364 -20.90 5.56 31.36
C LYS A 364 -21.92 5.24 30.26
N SER A 365 -22.01 3.98 29.81
CA SER A 365 -23.00 3.53 28.82
C SER A 365 -24.31 3.00 29.43
N GLY A 366 -24.45 2.97 30.76
CA GLY A 366 -25.62 2.44 31.47
C GLY A 366 -25.73 0.91 31.57
N SER A 367 -24.70 0.15 31.20
CA SER A 367 -24.74 -1.32 30.98
C SER A 367 -24.13 -2.17 32.11
N LYS A 368 -24.16 -1.69 33.36
CA LYS A 368 -23.48 -2.32 34.51
C LYS A 368 -23.98 -3.75 34.82
N ALA A 369 -25.27 -4.02 34.60
CA ALA A 369 -25.90 -5.32 34.86
C ALA A 369 -25.44 -6.44 33.90
N PHE A 370 -25.01 -6.09 32.68
CA PHE A 370 -24.54 -7.07 31.70
C PHE A 370 -23.14 -7.59 32.05
N LEU A 371 -22.27 -6.69 32.53
CA LEU A 371 -20.91 -7.05 32.94
C LEU A 371 -20.90 -7.96 34.17
N SER A 372 -21.72 -7.66 35.19
CA SER A 372 -21.82 -8.52 36.37
C SER A 372 -22.25 -9.94 36.01
N LEU A 373 -23.19 -10.08 35.08
CA LEU A 373 -23.71 -11.37 34.63
C LEU A 373 -22.70 -12.14 33.76
N PHE A 374 -21.88 -11.44 32.97
CA PHE A 374 -20.79 -12.04 32.17
C PHE A 374 -19.62 -12.51 33.03
N LEU A 375 -19.21 -11.71 34.03
CA LEU A 375 -18.09 -12.02 34.90
C LEU A 375 -18.40 -13.18 35.86
N ASP A 376 -19.61 -13.23 36.39
CA ASP A 376 -20.04 -14.28 37.34
C ASP A 376 -20.12 -15.68 36.67
N LYS A 377 -20.49 -15.71 35.37
CA LYS A 377 -20.49 -16.94 34.56
C LYS A 377 -19.10 -17.48 34.24
N ASN A 378 -18.09 -16.61 34.17
CA ASN A 378 -16.72 -16.98 33.80
C ASN A 378 -15.83 -17.28 35.01
N ALA A 379 -16.10 -16.71 36.18
CA ALA A 379 -15.42 -17.08 37.43
C ALA A 379 -15.67 -18.55 37.81
N ASN A 380 -16.85 -19.09 37.48
CA ASN A 380 -17.23 -20.49 37.71
C ASN A 380 -16.65 -21.50 36.68
N ARG A 381 -15.74 -21.06 35.79
CA ARG A 381 -15.09 -21.90 34.77
C ARG A 381 -13.56 -21.98 34.94
N GLY A 382 -13.08 -22.06 36.18
CA GLY A 382 -11.68 -22.40 36.47
C GLY A 382 -11.29 -23.79 35.94
N PRO A 383 -9.98 -24.08 35.75
CA PRO A 383 -9.51 -25.25 35.03
C PRO A 383 -9.93 -26.54 35.74
N LYS A 384 -10.70 -27.40 35.04
CA LYS A 384 -10.97 -28.76 35.50
C LYS A 384 -9.64 -29.50 35.63
N ALA A 385 -9.16 -29.68 36.86
CA ALA A 385 -8.07 -30.58 37.16
C ALA A 385 -8.40 -31.96 36.57
N HIS A 386 -7.65 -32.39 35.55
CA HIS A 386 -7.63 -33.78 35.11
C HIS A 386 -7.02 -34.60 36.24
N ARG A 387 -7.86 -35.12 37.14
CA ARG A 387 -7.52 -36.31 37.92
C ARG A 387 -7.58 -37.48 36.95
N ALA A 388 -6.43 -37.87 36.41
CA ALA A 388 -6.23 -39.20 35.88
C ALA A 388 -6.34 -40.18 37.05
N SER A 389 -7.45 -40.92 37.13
CA SER A 389 -7.57 -42.09 37.97
C SER A 389 -6.69 -43.19 37.39
N ILE A 390 -5.60 -43.50 38.10
CA ILE A 390 -4.92 -44.79 37.99
C ILE A 390 -5.74 -45.78 38.81
N SER A 391 -6.30 -46.78 38.13
CA SER A 391 -6.70 -48.07 38.68
C SER A 391 -6.47 -49.12 37.61
#